data_AF-A0A8T7AUU2-F1
#
_entry.id   AF-A0A8T7AUU2-F1
#
_cell.length_a   1.000
_cell.length_b   1.000
_cell.length_c   1.000
_cell.angle_alpha   90.00
_cell.angle_beta   90.00
_cell.angle_gamma   90.00
#
_symmetry.space_group_name_H-M   'P 1'
#
loop_
_entity.id
_entity.type
_entity.pdbx_description
1 polymer ?
#
loop_
_entity_poly.entity_id
_entity_poly.type
_entity_poly.pdbx_seq_one_letter_code
_entity_poly.pdbx_strand_id
1 'polypeptide(L)'
;MQVNFNLTNLFRFVRVNPSNNETASNSNFSLANASQQDITQRNLNDRRIHQVQATLADIDELLARSNVSTSIGKARAFSTAAMGLNTIGTTTTMDSTEEINTVSTSYTPFGPTFTGSGLSTALPELSGTYNGDGGEQQLRFLVTRTGVHGESRIDIKVYDENEDKIRTIKVQPWHAEDRVYSVKWGIQFTLGPGTLIKNDEFFLDISDTTPSSVSPDNPFNGTRNDRPNFDPGESVSAGTFEINGAVIAVADDDTINSVLQKINSSSANVTAVFDQASERVKLTNNQVGSTDIVIENDTSGFVSASKLTGSAVLGQDREADAVLSSTNRFSAVTSGNLRINSNNIAFDVASDSLTDIIQRINDADIGVTATLVSEQKVSIKADIEGMPLTLDDDGTGLFDALNIVEKKYEAKIRTGAPRQRTYDIANKLERSVRYLNEIFDPLTNDNSASPSLAKLRGSLLAAFRNEAPEGSTALGLSFALDAPLRRNMIDVDRRELTQYARRNATSFGLGLAGFSSSIRGAIGAYQAQFGGSDSGVMVNTRA
;
A
#
# COMPACT_ATOMS: atom_id res chain seq x y z
N MET A 1 -0.02 55.08 -11.46
CA MET A 1 0.37 55.04 -10.03
C MET A 1 1.12 53.72 -9.83
N GLN A 2 2.34 53.51 -10.36
CA GLN A 2 3.64 54.09 -9.97
C GLN A 2 3.78 54.12 -8.44
N VAL A 3 4.69 53.40 -7.79
CA VAL A 3 6.05 52.99 -8.21
C VAL A 3 6.49 51.69 -7.51
N ASN A 4 6.92 50.72 -8.33
CA ASN A 4 7.85 49.64 -7.97
C ASN A 4 9.28 50.20 -8.04
N PHE A 5 10.17 49.87 -7.10
CA PHE A 5 11.60 49.80 -7.41
C PHE A 5 12.26 48.62 -6.71
N ASN A 6 12.84 47.77 -7.56
CA ASN A 6 13.65 46.62 -7.22
C ASN A 6 15.13 46.98 -7.41
N LEU A 7 15.91 46.41 -6.51
CA LEU A 7 17.35 46.24 -6.32
C LEU A 7 18.36 46.55 -7.45
N THR A 8 19.57 46.85 -6.96
CA THR A 8 20.93 46.47 -7.44
C THR A 8 21.72 47.43 -8.34
N ASN A 9 22.80 48.00 -7.80
CA ASN A 9 24.23 47.81 -8.22
C ASN A 9 25.10 48.94 -7.62
N LEU A 10 26.05 48.66 -6.72
CA LEU A 10 27.40 48.06 -6.90
C LEU A 10 28.45 49.03 -7.50
N PHE A 11 29.25 49.61 -6.58
CA PHE A 11 30.67 49.99 -6.65
C PHE A 11 31.28 50.68 -7.91
N ARG A 12 31.88 51.86 -7.69
CA ARG A 12 33.26 52.11 -8.15
C ARG A 12 34.00 53.19 -7.34
N PHE A 13 35.28 52.89 -7.16
CA PHE A 13 36.35 53.51 -6.38
C PHE A 13 36.67 54.97 -6.71
N VAL A 14 37.10 55.73 -5.68
CA VAL A 14 38.33 56.53 -5.74
C VAL A 14 39.08 56.38 -4.42
N ARG A 15 40.29 55.82 -4.47
CA ARG A 15 41.33 55.92 -3.43
C ARG A 15 42.17 57.17 -3.70
N VAL A 16 42.41 57.98 -2.67
CA VAL A 16 43.67 58.72 -2.49
C VAL A 16 44.01 58.68 -1.00
N ASN A 17 45.27 58.39 -0.69
CA ASN A 17 45.90 58.33 0.63
C ASN A 17 47.06 59.36 0.60
N PRO A 18 47.82 59.60 1.69
CA PRO A 18 47.54 60.33 2.93
C PRO A 18 48.43 61.59 3.09
N SER A 19 48.02 62.61 3.86
CA SER A 19 48.96 63.54 4.52
C SER A 19 48.30 64.41 5.59
N ASN A 20 48.93 64.42 6.77
CA ASN A 20 49.04 65.53 7.73
C ASN A 20 47.76 66.06 8.40
N ASN A 21 47.41 65.40 9.51
CA ASN A 21 47.51 65.98 10.85
C ASN A 21 47.10 67.46 11.00
N GLU A 22 45.89 67.72 11.47
CA GLU A 22 45.70 68.57 12.66
C GLU A 22 44.38 68.24 13.37
N THR A 23 44.58 67.66 14.55
CA THR A 23 43.62 67.39 15.61
C THR A 23 43.06 68.67 16.22
N ALA A 24 41.75 68.87 16.12
CA ALA A 24 41.00 69.66 17.09
C ALA A 24 39.55 69.16 17.20
N SER A 25 39.25 68.58 18.36
CA SER A 25 37.93 68.51 19.01
C SER A 25 36.75 67.89 18.25
N ASN A 26 36.50 66.59 18.51
CA ASN A 26 35.14 66.06 18.53
C ASN A 26 34.91 64.92 19.54
N SER A 27 35.59 64.97 20.69
CA SER A 27 35.45 64.00 21.79
C SER A 27 34.14 64.14 22.60
N ASN A 28 33.47 65.28 22.54
CA ASN A 28 32.25 65.54 23.33
C ASN A 28 30.94 65.04 22.69
N PHE A 29 30.90 64.80 21.37
CA PHE A 29 29.72 64.20 20.72
C PHE A 29 29.70 62.65 20.81
N SER A 30 30.85 62.03 21.09
CA SER A 30 30.97 60.56 21.23
C SER A 30 30.56 60.08 22.63
N LEU A 31 30.96 60.79 23.69
CA LEU A 31 30.68 60.41 25.08
C LEU A 31 29.19 60.60 25.48
N ALA A 32 28.50 61.59 24.92
CA ALA A 32 27.07 61.81 25.17
C ALA A 32 26.18 60.78 24.48
N ASN A 33 26.59 60.28 23.30
CA ASN A 33 25.88 59.19 22.60
C ASN A 33 26.12 57.83 23.27
N ALA A 34 27.34 57.57 23.77
CA ALA A 34 27.65 56.34 24.50
C ALA A 34 26.87 56.22 25.82
N SER A 35 26.68 57.33 26.56
CA SER A 35 25.90 57.33 27.80
C SER A 35 24.39 57.19 27.56
N GLN A 36 23.84 57.78 26.49
CA GLN A 36 22.43 57.59 26.12
C GLN A 36 22.13 56.18 25.61
N GLN A 37 23.06 55.54 24.88
CA GLN A 37 22.93 54.14 24.47
C GLN A 37 22.96 53.19 25.67
N ASP A 38 23.85 53.42 26.64
CA ASP A 38 23.95 52.62 27.87
C ASP A 38 22.70 52.77 28.76
N ILE A 39 22.16 53.98 28.93
CA ILE A 39 20.89 54.22 29.65
C ILE A 39 19.70 53.55 28.93
N THR A 40 19.63 53.65 27.60
CA THR A 40 18.56 53.03 26.81
C THR A 40 18.59 51.51 26.91
N GLN A 41 19.78 50.91 26.89
CA GLN A 41 19.97 49.48 27.02
C GLN A 41 19.66 48.98 28.44
N ARG A 42 20.02 49.74 29.49
CA ARG A 42 19.61 49.45 30.87
C ARG A 42 18.09 49.47 31.04
N ASN A 43 17.42 50.53 30.56
CA ASN A 43 15.97 50.64 30.60
C ASN A 43 15.27 49.53 29.79
N LEU A 44 15.90 49.00 28.74
CA LEU A 44 15.41 47.84 28.00
C LEU A 44 15.58 46.55 28.81
N ASN A 45 16.73 46.36 29.44
CA ASN A 45 17.02 45.20 30.27
C ASN A 45 16.15 45.16 31.54
N ASP A 46 15.91 46.29 32.20
CA ASP A 46 15.01 46.37 33.35
C ASP A 46 13.56 46.02 32.97
N ARG A 47 13.10 46.48 31.80
CA ARG A 47 11.80 46.07 31.25
C ARG A 47 11.74 44.56 31.00
N ARG A 48 12.79 43.97 30.42
CA ARG A 48 12.87 42.52 30.20
C ARG A 48 12.92 41.74 31.51
N ILE A 49 13.64 42.22 32.51
CA ILE A 49 13.68 41.64 33.86
C ILE A 49 12.29 41.64 34.50
N HIS A 50 11.55 42.76 34.42
CA HIS A 50 10.17 42.82 34.88
C HIS A 50 9.26 41.85 34.11
N GLN A 51 9.46 41.70 32.81
CA GLN A 51 8.71 40.72 32.01
C GLN A 51 9.01 39.27 32.42
N VAL A 52 10.27 38.92 32.72
CA VAL A 52 10.65 37.60 33.26
C VAL A 52 9.98 37.37 34.62
N GLN A 53 9.99 38.36 35.52
CA GLN A 53 9.35 38.24 36.83
C GLN A 53 7.83 38.03 36.69
N ALA A 54 7.17 38.75 35.78
CA ALA A 54 5.74 38.61 35.53
C ALA A 54 5.38 37.22 34.96
N THR A 55 6.13 36.73 33.97
CA THR A 55 5.87 35.41 33.39
C THR A 55 6.16 34.27 34.37
N LEU A 56 7.14 34.41 35.28
CA LEU A 56 7.39 33.46 36.36
C LEU A 56 6.27 33.45 37.41
N ALA A 57 5.73 34.62 37.77
CA ALA A 57 4.59 34.72 38.69
C ALA A 57 3.33 34.04 38.11
N ASP A 58 3.06 34.23 36.82
CA ASP A 58 1.97 33.55 36.13
C ASP A 58 2.17 32.01 36.09
N ILE A 59 3.42 31.55 35.94
CA ILE A 59 3.75 30.12 36.00
C ILE A 59 3.46 29.58 37.40
N ASP A 60 3.88 30.27 38.45
CA ASP A 60 3.60 29.87 39.84
C ASP A 60 2.09 29.81 40.11
N GLU A 61 1.30 30.78 39.62
CA GLU A 61 -0.15 30.76 39.76
C GLU A 61 -0.76 29.55 39.04
N LEU A 62 -0.29 29.27 37.82
CA LEU A 62 -0.71 28.07 37.10
C LEU A 62 -0.27 26.81 37.83
N LEU A 63 0.89 26.75 38.48
CA LEU A 63 1.37 25.61 39.27
C LEU A 63 0.59 25.42 40.58
N ALA A 64 0.08 26.49 41.17
CA ALA A 64 -0.72 26.45 42.40
C ALA A 64 -2.15 25.93 42.19
N ARG A 65 -2.67 25.94 40.96
CA ARG A 65 -4.02 25.40 40.66
C ARG A 65 -4.07 23.90 40.95
N SER A 66 -5.07 23.44 41.72
CA SER A 66 -5.21 22.04 42.16
C SER A 66 -5.88 21.10 41.15
N ASN A 67 -6.28 21.60 39.97
CA ASN A 67 -7.03 20.79 39.00
C ASN A 67 -6.13 19.67 38.45
N VAL A 68 -6.44 18.44 38.84
CA VAL A 68 -5.92 17.19 38.27
C VAL A 68 -6.92 16.69 37.25
N SER A 69 -6.45 16.36 36.04
CA SER A 69 -7.24 15.68 35.02
C SER A 69 -7.09 14.17 35.19
N THR A 70 -8.20 13.48 35.40
CA THR A 70 -8.24 12.01 35.34
C THR A 70 -8.68 11.60 33.94
N SER A 71 -7.89 10.76 33.28
CA SER A 71 -8.31 10.06 32.06
C SER A 71 -8.44 8.58 32.37
N ILE A 72 -9.54 7.97 31.93
CA ILE A 72 -9.82 6.56 32.16
C ILE A 72 -9.71 5.86 30.80
N GLY A 73 -8.80 4.91 30.69
CA GLY A 73 -8.65 4.10 29.49
C GLY A 73 -9.64 2.93 29.44
N LYS A 74 -9.84 2.37 28.25
CA LYS A 74 -10.57 1.12 28.06
C LYS A 74 -9.75 -0.08 28.57
N ALA A 75 -10.37 -1.03 29.26
CA ALA A 75 -9.74 -2.31 29.60
C ALA A 75 -9.41 -3.11 28.34
N ARG A 76 -8.30 -3.84 28.35
CA ARG A 76 -7.80 -4.59 27.18
C ARG A 76 -7.05 -5.85 27.61
N ALA A 77 -7.34 -6.93 26.91
CA ALA A 77 -6.53 -8.14 26.85
C ALA A 77 -5.84 -8.24 25.49
N PHE A 78 -4.66 -8.84 25.46
CA PHE A 78 -3.88 -9.04 24.25
C PHE A 78 -3.07 -10.32 24.36
N SER A 79 -2.89 -11.02 23.24
CA SER A 79 -1.93 -12.11 23.13
C SER A 79 -0.54 -11.63 23.51
N THR A 80 0.03 -12.25 24.54
CA THR A 80 1.35 -11.87 25.08
C THR A 80 2.49 -12.17 24.10
N ALA A 81 2.32 -13.18 23.23
CA ALA A 81 3.22 -13.55 22.15
C ALA A 81 2.43 -13.80 20.85
N ALA A 82 3.13 -13.84 19.72
CA ALA A 82 2.55 -14.30 18.46
C ALA A 82 2.20 -15.80 18.56
N MET A 83 1.09 -16.20 17.97
CA MET A 83 0.62 -17.60 17.99
C MET A 83 1.45 -18.52 17.10
N GLY A 84 2.21 -17.97 16.14
CA GLY A 84 3.01 -18.75 15.19
C GLY A 84 2.18 -19.36 14.07
N LEU A 85 1.02 -18.76 13.76
CA LEU A 85 0.14 -19.24 12.71
C LEU A 85 0.80 -19.08 11.34
N ASN A 86 0.55 -20.02 10.43
CA ASN A 86 0.84 -19.82 9.02
C ASN A 86 -0.14 -18.77 8.46
N THR A 87 0.43 -17.64 8.04
CA THR A 87 -0.29 -16.46 7.51
C THR A 87 -0.36 -16.47 5.99
N ILE A 88 0.31 -17.44 5.35
CA ILE A 88 0.33 -17.60 3.90
C ILE A 88 -0.66 -18.69 3.55
N GLY A 89 -1.78 -18.28 2.96
CA GLY A 89 -2.66 -19.20 2.23
C GLY A 89 -2.32 -19.22 0.75
N THR A 90 -2.78 -20.24 0.05
CA THR A 90 -2.67 -20.37 -1.41
C THR A 90 -4.06 -20.43 -2.04
N THR A 91 -4.15 -20.08 -3.32
CA THR A 91 -5.41 -20.13 -4.09
C THR A 91 -5.59 -21.50 -4.73
N THR A 92 -6.82 -21.96 -4.83
CA THR A 92 -7.18 -23.12 -5.66
C THR A 92 -6.93 -22.84 -7.14
N THR A 93 -6.41 -23.83 -7.87
CA THR A 93 -6.19 -23.75 -9.31
C THR A 93 -6.76 -24.96 -10.04
N MET A 94 -7.24 -24.76 -11.26
CA MET A 94 -7.61 -25.83 -12.18
C MET A 94 -6.98 -25.54 -13.52
N ASP A 95 -6.30 -26.51 -14.10
CA ASP A 95 -5.62 -26.38 -15.38
C ASP A 95 -6.29 -27.32 -16.40
N SER A 96 -6.22 -26.97 -17.68
CA SER A 96 -6.46 -27.91 -18.78
C SER A 96 -5.68 -29.20 -18.50
N THR A 97 -6.21 -30.38 -18.85
CA THR A 97 -5.55 -31.68 -18.59
C THR A 97 -4.43 -31.99 -19.57
N GLU A 98 -4.48 -31.43 -20.77
CA GLU A 98 -3.50 -31.52 -21.84
C GLU A 98 -3.46 -30.19 -22.63
N GLU A 99 -2.59 -30.09 -23.64
CA GLU A 99 -2.65 -28.99 -24.62
C GLU A 99 -4.02 -29.03 -25.34
N ILE A 100 -4.57 -27.87 -25.70
CA ILE A 100 -5.87 -27.82 -26.38
C ILE A 100 -5.83 -28.48 -27.76
N ASN A 101 -4.68 -28.39 -28.45
CA ASN A 101 -4.38 -29.15 -29.64
C ASN A 101 -3.15 -30.01 -29.39
N THR A 102 -3.31 -31.32 -29.50
CA THR A 102 -2.29 -32.35 -29.24
C THR A 102 -1.72 -32.93 -30.54
N VAL A 103 -2.15 -32.44 -31.70
CA VAL A 103 -1.73 -32.96 -33.00
C VAL A 103 -0.29 -32.55 -33.28
N SER A 104 0.60 -33.55 -33.30
CA SER A 104 2.05 -33.36 -33.48
C SER A 104 2.50 -33.04 -34.91
N THR A 105 1.56 -32.93 -35.85
CA THR A 105 1.78 -32.64 -37.26
C THR A 105 0.95 -31.43 -37.66
N SER A 106 1.29 -30.78 -38.76
CA SER A 106 0.57 -29.60 -39.22
C SER A 106 0.51 -29.50 -40.74
N TYR A 107 -0.43 -28.68 -41.20
CA TYR A 107 -0.44 -28.17 -42.56
C TYR A 107 -0.99 -26.76 -42.59
N THR A 108 -0.52 -25.95 -43.54
CA THR A 108 -0.95 -24.58 -43.70
C THR A 108 -0.81 -24.15 -45.17
N PRO A 109 -1.71 -23.30 -45.69
CA PRO A 109 -2.93 -22.79 -45.05
C PRO A 109 -4.09 -23.80 -45.07
N PHE A 110 -5.04 -23.66 -44.13
CA PHE A 110 -6.30 -24.40 -44.14
C PHE A 110 -7.23 -23.93 -45.28
N GLY A 111 -7.13 -22.68 -45.71
CA GLY A 111 -7.86 -22.11 -46.84
C GLY A 111 -6.93 -21.35 -47.78
N PRO A 112 -6.21 -22.04 -48.67
CA PRO A 112 -5.37 -21.39 -49.66
C PRO A 112 -6.21 -20.56 -50.62
N THR A 113 -5.55 -19.64 -51.32
CA THR A 113 -6.15 -18.92 -52.44
C THR A 113 -5.42 -19.32 -53.70
N PHE A 114 -6.16 -19.54 -54.78
CA PHE A 114 -5.56 -19.78 -56.08
C PHE A 114 -4.77 -18.56 -56.55
N THR A 115 -3.59 -18.84 -57.07
CA THR A 115 -2.67 -17.92 -57.73
C THR A 115 -2.61 -18.27 -59.22
N GLY A 116 -2.38 -17.27 -60.07
CA GLY A 116 -2.35 -17.48 -61.51
C GLY A 116 -3.01 -16.33 -62.29
N SER A 117 -3.01 -16.45 -63.60
CA SER A 117 -3.56 -15.42 -64.51
C SER A 117 -5.09 -15.48 -64.65
N GLY A 118 -5.72 -16.56 -64.19
CA GLY A 118 -7.16 -16.77 -64.28
C GLY A 118 -7.97 -16.27 -63.07
N LEU A 119 -7.36 -16.21 -61.89
CA LEU A 119 -8.00 -15.84 -60.63
C LEU A 119 -9.27 -16.66 -60.31
N SER A 120 -9.09 -17.98 -60.23
CA SER A 120 -10.12 -18.93 -59.78
C SER A 120 -10.83 -18.43 -58.51
N THR A 121 -12.15 -18.39 -58.56
CA THR A 121 -13.00 -17.85 -57.48
C THR A 121 -13.55 -18.91 -56.54
N ALA A 122 -13.51 -20.18 -56.94
CA ALA A 122 -13.87 -21.28 -56.04
C ALA A 122 -12.83 -21.39 -54.92
N LEU A 123 -13.28 -21.28 -53.67
CA LEU A 123 -12.40 -21.26 -52.51
C LEU A 123 -12.09 -22.69 -52.05
N PRO A 124 -10.81 -23.12 -52.05
CA PRO A 124 -10.44 -24.40 -51.48
C PRO A 124 -10.43 -24.30 -49.94
N GLU A 125 -10.75 -25.43 -49.31
CA GLU A 125 -10.61 -25.62 -47.86
C GLU A 125 -10.02 -27.02 -47.60
N LEU A 126 -9.03 -27.07 -46.72
CA LEU A 126 -8.31 -28.26 -46.31
C LEU A 126 -8.78 -28.65 -44.93
N SER A 127 -8.91 -29.94 -44.71
CA SER A 127 -9.38 -30.54 -43.47
C SER A 127 -8.74 -31.91 -43.24
N GLY A 128 -9.10 -32.57 -42.16
CA GLY A 128 -8.50 -33.82 -41.72
C GLY A 128 -7.22 -33.61 -40.92
N THR A 129 -6.59 -34.72 -40.55
CA THR A 129 -5.38 -34.75 -39.72
C THR A 129 -4.25 -35.32 -40.53
N TYR A 130 -3.18 -34.56 -40.71
CA TYR A 130 -1.99 -35.04 -41.41
C TYR A 130 -1.33 -36.17 -40.60
N ASN A 131 -1.11 -37.33 -41.21
CA ASN A 131 -0.59 -38.49 -40.49
C ASN A 131 0.95 -38.60 -40.46
N GLY A 132 1.67 -37.65 -41.07
CA GLY A 132 3.15 -37.59 -41.06
C GLY A 132 3.84 -38.44 -42.15
N ASP A 133 3.13 -39.34 -42.83
CA ASP A 133 3.73 -40.28 -43.80
C ASP A 133 4.34 -39.59 -45.05
N GLY A 134 4.08 -38.31 -45.25
CA GLY A 134 4.64 -37.51 -46.35
C GLY A 134 5.93 -36.77 -45.99
N GLY A 135 6.39 -36.80 -44.73
CA GLY A 135 7.45 -35.90 -44.26
C GLY A 135 7.07 -34.42 -44.32
N GLU A 136 8.06 -33.55 -44.18
CA GLU A 136 7.94 -32.12 -44.39
C GLU A 136 8.14 -31.77 -45.87
N GLN A 137 7.17 -31.11 -46.50
CA GLN A 137 7.26 -30.69 -47.89
C GLN A 137 6.13 -29.72 -48.28
N GLN A 138 6.25 -29.12 -49.46
CA GLN A 138 5.21 -28.29 -50.07
C GLN A 138 4.49 -29.04 -51.19
N LEU A 139 3.16 -29.16 -51.09
CA LEU A 139 2.31 -29.76 -52.11
C LEU A 139 1.77 -28.69 -53.05
N ARG A 140 1.76 -28.98 -54.35
CA ARG A 140 1.23 -28.09 -55.38
C ARG A 140 -0.07 -28.62 -55.95
N PHE A 141 -1.13 -27.82 -55.85
CA PHE A 141 -2.45 -28.11 -56.42
C PHE A 141 -2.65 -27.29 -57.68
N LEU A 142 -2.66 -27.94 -58.85
CA LEU A 142 -2.75 -27.32 -60.16
C LEU A 142 -4.08 -27.62 -60.86
N VAL A 143 -4.83 -26.59 -61.24
CA VAL A 143 -6.04 -26.73 -62.04
C VAL A 143 -5.66 -27.08 -63.48
N THR A 144 -6.13 -28.22 -63.98
CA THR A 144 -5.79 -28.68 -65.34
C THR A 144 -6.93 -28.55 -66.34
N ARG A 145 -8.15 -28.29 -65.88
CA ARG A 145 -9.30 -28.00 -66.74
C ARG A 145 -10.20 -26.92 -66.11
N THR A 146 -10.45 -25.86 -66.88
CA THR A 146 -11.37 -24.77 -66.51
C THR A 146 -12.80 -25.28 -66.35
N GLY A 147 -13.54 -24.75 -65.38
CA GLY A 147 -14.96 -25.07 -65.21
C GLY A 147 -15.56 -24.40 -63.97
N VAL A 148 -16.89 -24.46 -63.87
CA VAL A 148 -17.67 -24.00 -62.71
C VAL A 148 -18.01 -25.21 -61.82
N HIS A 149 -17.78 -25.11 -60.51
CA HIS A 149 -18.12 -26.18 -59.56
C HIS A 149 -19.65 -26.38 -59.54
N GLY A 150 -20.12 -27.62 -59.65
CA GLY A 150 -21.54 -27.96 -59.78
C GLY A 150 -22.08 -28.03 -61.22
N GLU A 151 -21.30 -27.60 -62.22
CA GLU A 151 -21.74 -27.62 -63.64
C GLU A 151 -20.74 -28.33 -64.55
N SER A 152 -19.46 -28.12 -64.30
CA SER A 152 -18.39 -28.60 -65.15
C SER A 152 -17.65 -29.75 -64.48
N ARG A 153 -17.07 -30.63 -65.31
CA ARG A 153 -16.05 -31.54 -64.80
C ARG A 153 -14.78 -30.72 -64.56
N ILE A 154 -14.14 -30.83 -63.41
CA ILE A 154 -12.91 -30.11 -63.06
C ILE A 154 -11.88 -31.13 -62.56
N ASP A 155 -10.64 -30.99 -63.05
CA ASP A 155 -9.53 -31.89 -62.70
C ASP A 155 -8.42 -31.04 -62.05
N ILE A 156 -8.15 -31.25 -60.76
CA ILE A 156 -7.05 -30.63 -60.00
C ILE A 156 -5.99 -31.71 -59.76
N LYS A 157 -4.76 -31.46 -60.20
CA LYS A 157 -3.63 -32.37 -59.95
C LYS A 157 -2.87 -31.91 -58.72
N VAL A 158 -2.47 -32.86 -57.89
CA VAL A 158 -1.66 -32.64 -56.70
C VAL A 158 -0.29 -33.26 -56.95
N TYR A 159 0.75 -32.47 -56.73
CA TYR A 159 2.15 -32.83 -56.87
C TYR A 159 2.88 -32.66 -55.53
N ASP A 160 3.90 -33.48 -55.30
CA ASP A 160 4.87 -33.26 -54.21
C ASP A 160 5.95 -32.25 -54.62
N GLU A 161 6.90 -32.01 -53.71
CA GLU A 161 8.03 -31.10 -53.92
C GLU A 161 8.96 -31.52 -55.06
N ASN A 162 8.98 -32.81 -55.43
CA ASN A 162 9.82 -33.36 -56.49
C ASN A 162 9.10 -33.33 -57.86
N GLU A 163 7.93 -32.67 -57.93
CA GLU A 163 7.01 -32.66 -59.06
C GLU A 163 6.44 -34.03 -59.43
N ASP A 164 6.53 -35.00 -58.54
CA ASP A 164 5.88 -36.29 -58.70
C ASP A 164 4.38 -36.16 -58.39
N LYS A 165 3.55 -36.70 -59.27
CA LYS A 165 2.10 -36.56 -59.16
C LYS A 165 1.57 -37.50 -58.09
N ILE A 166 1.15 -36.92 -56.96
CA ILE A 166 0.46 -37.60 -55.87
C ILE A 166 -0.92 -38.09 -56.32
N ARG A 167 -1.75 -37.19 -56.87
CA ARG A 167 -3.17 -37.49 -57.16
C ARG A 167 -3.76 -36.59 -58.23
N THR A 168 -4.88 -37.02 -58.79
CA THR A 168 -5.82 -36.14 -59.51
C THR A 168 -7.17 -36.15 -58.81
N ILE A 169 -7.57 -35.02 -58.25
CA ILE A 169 -8.90 -34.77 -57.69
C ILE A 169 -9.83 -34.48 -58.86
N LYS A 170 -10.83 -35.34 -59.05
CA LYS A 170 -11.81 -35.24 -60.13
C LYS A 170 -13.14 -34.77 -59.55
N VAL A 171 -13.43 -33.49 -59.70
CA VAL A 171 -14.69 -32.86 -59.33
C VAL A 171 -15.66 -33.05 -60.50
N GLN A 172 -16.81 -33.68 -60.26
CA GLN A 172 -17.81 -33.91 -61.31
C GLN A 172 -18.94 -32.88 -61.17
N PRO A 173 -19.69 -32.59 -62.25
CA PRO A 173 -20.83 -31.67 -62.20
C PRO A 173 -21.85 -32.00 -61.11
N TRP A 174 -22.11 -33.28 -60.86
CA TRP A 174 -23.12 -33.74 -59.90
C TRP A 174 -22.60 -33.91 -58.47
N HIS A 175 -21.36 -33.51 -58.18
CA HIS A 175 -20.86 -33.52 -56.82
C HIS A 175 -21.43 -32.34 -56.04
N ALA A 176 -21.87 -32.57 -54.79
CA ALA A 176 -22.29 -31.50 -53.90
C ALA A 176 -21.14 -30.53 -53.63
N GLU A 177 -21.47 -29.27 -53.37
CA GLU A 177 -20.48 -28.19 -53.16
C GLU A 177 -19.61 -28.43 -51.92
N ASP A 178 -20.13 -29.11 -50.91
CA ASP A 178 -19.44 -29.49 -49.68
C ASP A 178 -18.74 -30.86 -49.76
N ARG A 179 -18.67 -31.47 -50.96
CA ARG A 179 -18.10 -32.80 -51.10
C ARG A 179 -16.64 -32.83 -50.65
N VAL A 180 -16.36 -33.74 -49.73
CA VAL A 180 -15.01 -34.05 -49.26
C VAL A 180 -14.27 -34.97 -50.24
N TYR A 181 -13.06 -34.58 -50.62
CA TYR A 181 -12.12 -35.37 -51.41
C TYR A 181 -10.90 -35.73 -50.57
N SER A 182 -10.60 -37.02 -50.43
CA SER A 182 -9.33 -37.44 -49.84
C SER A 182 -8.18 -37.09 -50.79
N VAL A 183 -7.16 -36.39 -50.28
CA VAL A 183 -5.92 -36.10 -51.02
C VAL A 183 -4.97 -37.27 -50.84
N LYS A 184 -4.22 -37.30 -49.72
CA LYS A 184 -3.33 -38.36 -49.24
C LYS A 184 -2.96 -38.04 -47.78
N TRP A 185 -2.41 -39.01 -47.03
CA TRP A 185 -1.83 -38.78 -45.69
C TRP A 185 -2.80 -38.17 -44.67
N GLY A 186 -4.09 -38.51 -44.77
CA GLY A 186 -5.13 -37.97 -43.89
C GLY A 186 -5.64 -36.57 -44.27
N ILE A 187 -5.00 -35.87 -45.21
CA ILE A 187 -5.48 -34.60 -45.74
C ILE A 187 -6.73 -34.79 -46.61
N GLN A 188 -7.70 -33.92 -46.36
CA GLN A 188 -8.96 -33.82 -47.07
C GLN A 188 -9.09 -32.43 -47.70
N PHE A 189 -9.85 -32.36 -48.79
CA PHE A 189 -10.04 -31.17 -49.60
C PHE A 189 -11.53 -31.01 -49.90
N THR A 190 -12.06 -29.81 -49.69
CA THR A 190 -13.37 -29.36 -50.16
C THR A 190 -13.17 -28.11 -51.04
N LEU A 191 -14.20 -27.77 -51.81
CA LEU A 191 -14.12 -26.69 -52.78
C LEU A 191 -15.44 -25.95 -52.79
N GLY A 192 -15.44 -24.67 -52.43
CA GLY A 192 -16.65 -23.84 -52.47
C GLY A 192 -17.21 -23.65 -53.88
N PRO A 193 -18.38 -23.02 -54.01
CA PRO A 193 -18.91 -22.61 -55.30
C PRO A 193 -17.96 -21.63 -55.98
N GLY A 194 -17.95 -21.64 -57.32
CA GLY A 194 -17.16 -20.68 -58.10
C GLY A 194 -16.54 -21.29 -59.36
N THR A 195 -15.70 -20.49 -60.00
CA THR A 195 -14.99 -20.88 -61.23
C THR A 195 -13.56 -21.29 -60.90
N LEU A 196 -13.10 -22.37 -61.52
CA LEU A 196 -11.68 -22.72 -61.58
C LEU A 196 -11.15 -22.48 -62.98
N ILE A 197 -9.97 -21.89 -63.09
CA ILE A 197 -9.31 -21.58 -64.36
C ILE A 197 -8.06 -22.42 -64.50
N LYS A 198 -7.91 -23.05 -65.68
CA LYS A 198 -6.74 -23.86 -66.01
C LYS A 198 -5.45 -23.05 -65.80
N ASN A 199 -4.45 -23.71 -65.22
CA ASN A 199 -3.14 -23.20 -64.83
C ASN A 199 -3.12 -22.31 -63.58
N ASP A 200 -4.27 -22.07 -62.94
CA ASP A 200 -4.24 -21.54 -61.58
C ASP A 200 -3.83 -22.65 -60.60
N GLU A 201 -3.16 -22.26 -59.53
CA GLU A 201 -2.58 -23.17 -58.55
C GLU A 201 -2.54 -22.59 -57.15
N PHE A 202 -2.45 -23.46 -56.15
CA PHE A 202 -2.07 -23.07 -54.80
C PHE A 202 -1.10 -24.09 -54.20
N PHE A 203 -0.49 -23.70 -53.09
CA PHE A 203 0.46 -24.51 -52.35
C PHE A 203 -0.08 -24.83 -50.95
N LEU A 204 0.32 -25.98 -50.43
CA LEU A 204 0.01 -26.46 -49.09
C LEU A 204 1.32 -26.96 -48.47
N ASP A 205 1.79 -26.30 -47.44
CA ASP A 205 2.92 -26.77 -46.65
C ASP A 205 2.42 -27.81 -45.65
N ILE A 206 3.11 -28.95 -45.57
CA ILE A 206 2.84 -30.01 -44.57
C ILE A 206 4.12 -30.24 -43.76
N SER A 207 3.98 -30.52 -42.47
CA SER A 207 5.10 -30.83 -41.57
C SER A 207 4.76 -31.96 -40.63
N ASP A 208 5.65 -32.96 -40.57
CA ASP A 208 5.58 -34.10 -39.65
C ASP A 208 6.36 -33.84 -38.33
N THR A 209 7.08 -32.72 -38.27
CA THR A 209 7.90 -32.31 -37.13
C THR A 209 7.36 -31.06 -36.41
N THR A 210 6.48 -30.30 -37.06
CA THR A 210 5.84 -29.10 -36.48
C THR A 210 4.41 -29.43 -36.04
N PRO A 211 4.10 -29.34 -34.73
CA PRO A 211 2.75 -29.50 -34.21
C PRO A 211 1.76 -28.47 -34.76
N SER A 212 0.49 -28.84 -34.79
CA SER A 212 -0.60 -27.89 -35.00
C SER A 212 -0.81 -27.07 -33.74
N SER A 213 -0.94 -25.75 -33.89
CA SER A 213 -1.22 -24.85 -32.78
C SER A 213 -2.66 -24.37 -32.76
N VAL A 214 -3.25 -24.30 -31.57
CA VAL A 214 -4.55 -23.65 -31.36
C VAL A 214 -4.48 -22.15 -31.70
N SER A 215 -5.58 -21.61 -32.22
CA SER A 215 -5.71 -20.19 -32.57
C SER A 215 -6.73 -19.52 -31.62
N PRO A 216 -6.31 -18.97 -30.46
CA PRO A 216 -7.22 -18.54 -29.40
C PRO A 216 -8.04 -17.28 -29.73
N ASP A 217 -7.65 -16.54 -30.77
CA ASP A 217 -8.33 -15.34 -31.26
C ASP A 217 -9.26 -15.59 -32.46
N ASN A 218 -9.29 -16.83 -32.96
CA ASN A 218 -10.16 -17.23 -34.04
C ASN A 218 -11.56 -17.61 -33.50
N PRO A 219 -12.65 -17.23 -34.20
CA PRO A 219 -14.00 -17.52 -33.73
C PRO A 219 -14.31 -19.02 -33.82
N PHE A 220 -15.20 -19.53 -32.95
CA PHE A 220 -15.53 -20.96 -32.92
C PHE A 220 -16.23 -21.45 -34.20
N ASN A 221 -17.01 -20.58 -34.84
CA ASN A 221 -17.60 -20.81 -36.16
C ASN A 221 -16.66 -20.42 -37.32
N GLY A 222 -15.40 -20.11 -37.03
CA GLY A 222 -14.40 -19.78 -38.02
C GLY A 222 -14.19 -20.92 -39.01
N THR A 223 -13.98 -20.56 -40.26
CA THR A 223 -13.74 -21.52 -41.35
C THR A 223 -12.41 -21.23 -42.02
N ARG A 224 -11.89 -22.16 -42.81
CA ARG A 224 -10.61 -21.96 -43.52
C ARG A 224 -9.50 -21.54 -42.56
N ASN A 225 -8.82 -20.43 -42.81
CA ASN A 225 -7.70 -19.95 -41.99
C ASN A 225 -8.12 -19.33 -40.65
N ASP A 226 -9.41 -19.05 -40.47
CA ASP A 226 -9.95 -18.44 -39.26
C ASP A 226 -10.48 -19.50 -38.28
N ARG A 227 -10.11 -20.78 -38.45
CA ARG A 227 -10.52 -21.86 -37.55
C ARG A 227 -9.79 -21.75 -36.20
N PRO A 228 -10.43 -22.11 -35.07
CA PRO A 228 -9.80 -22.12 -33.75
C PRO A 228 -8.75 -23.24 -33.60
N ASN A 229 -8.79 -24.24 -34.50
CA ASN A 229 -7.85 -25.35 -34.55
C ASN A 229 -7.80 -26.16 -33.24
N PHE A 230 -8.97 -26.56 -32.73
CA PHE A 230 -9.08 -27.54 -31.64
C PHE A 230 -8.63 -28.93 -32.09
N ASP A 231 -8.42 -29.82 -31.11
CA ASP A 231 -8.19 -31.24 -31.35
C ASP A 231 -9.25 -31.88 -32.25
N PRO A 232 -8.88 -32.90 -33.06
CA PRO A 232 -9.82 -33.60 -33.92
C PRO A 232 -10.98 -34.22 -33.13
N GLY A 233 -12.21 -33.82 -33.47
CA GLY A 233 -13.43 -34.29 -32.81
C GLY A 233 -13.97 -33.34 -31.75
N GLU A 234 -13.21 -32.33 -31.34
CA GLU A 234 -13.69 -31.25 -30.49
C GLU A 234 -14.34 -30.14 -31.32
N SER A 235 -15.40 -29.55 -30.78
CA SER A 235 -16.08 -28.41 -31.38
C SER A 235 -16.79 -27.60 -30.30
N VAL A 236 -16.86 -26.29 -30.49
CA VAL A 236 -17.59 -25.37 -29.62
C VAL A 236 -18.71 -24.73 -30.41
N SER A 237 -19.88 -24.60 -29.79
CA SER A 237 -21.07 -23.98 -30.37
C SER A 237 -21.79 -23.12 -29.32
N ALA A 238 -22.76 -22.32 -29.77
CA ALA A 238 -23.56 -21.49 -28.88
C ALA A 238 -24.23 -22.31 -27.76
N GLY A 239 -24.03 -21.89 -26.51
CA GLY A 239 -24.50 -22.59 -25.33
C GLY A 239 -24.05 -21.90 -24.05
N THR A 240 -24.06 -22.64 -22.95
CA THR A 240 -23.61 -22.14 -21.64
C THR A 240 -22.88 -23.22 -20.85
N PHE A 241 -22.09 -22.81 -19.86
CA PHE A 241 -21.59 -23.64 -18.78
C PHE A 241 -21.55 -22.81 -17.48
N GLU A 242 -21.33 -23.44 -16.33
CA GLU A 242 -21.27 -22.76 -15.03
C GLU A 242 -19.89 -22.91 -14.41
N ILE A 243 -19.37 -21.85 -13.77
CA ILE A 243 -18.21 -21.90 -12.87
C ILE A 243 -18.62 -21.35 -11.52
N ASN A 244 -18.47 -22.13 -10.45
CA ASN A 244 -18.86 -21.76 -9.09
C ASN A 244 -20.32 -21.24 -9.02
N GLY A 245 -21.21 -21.85 -9.81
CA GLY A 245 -22.63 -21.44 -9.92
C GLY A 245 -22.89 -20.18 -10.75
N ALA A 246 -21.87 -19.52 -11.30
CA ALA A 246 -22.04 -18.40 -12.23
C ALA A 246 -22.11 -18.91 -13.67
N VAL A 247 -23.18 -18.52 -14.39
CA VAL A 247 -23.39 -18.91 -15.80
C VAL A 247 -22.48 -18.11 -16.73
N ILE A 248 -21.76 -18.83 -17.60
CA ILE A 248 -20.93 -18.29 -18.68
C ILE A 248 -21.58 -18.64 -20.02
N ALA A 249 -21.95 -17.61 -20.79
CA ALA A 249 -22.56 -17.77 -22.11
C ALA A 249 -21.50 -17.79 -23.21
N VAL A 250 -21.60 -18.78 -24.09
CA VAL A 250 -20.76 -18.97 -25.27
C VAL A 250 -21.61 -18.77 -26.53
N ALA A 251 -21.10 -18.00 -27.48
CA ALA A 251 -21.69 -17.75 -28.79
C ALA A 251 -20.82 -18.38 -29.88
N ASP A 252 -21.40 -18.60 -31.07
CA ASP A 252 -20.68 -19.19 -32.20
C ASP A 252 -19.51 -18.33 -32.69
N ASP A 253 -19.62 -17.00 -32.56
CA ASP A 253 -18.60 -16.03 -32.95
C ASP A 253 -17.63 -15.66 -31.81
N ASP A 254 -17.76 -16.29 -30.64
CA ASP A 254 -16.76 -16.18 -29.58
C ASP A 254 -15.44 -16.86 -29.98
N THR A 255 -14.38 -16.46 -29.28
CA THR A 255 -13.05 -17.05 -29.35
C THR A 255 -12.70 -17.64 -27.99
N ILE A 256 -11.59 -18.39 -27.89
CA ILE A 256 -11.09 -18.85 -26.58
C ILE A 256 -10.89 -17.62 -25.68
N ASN A 257 -10.20 -16.60 -26.19
CA ASN A 257 -9.92 -15.39 -25.43
C ASN A 257 -11.18 -14.62 -25.01
N SER A 258 -12.24 -14.57 -25.84
CA SER A 258 -13.48 -13.90 -25.45
C SER A 258 -14.22 -14.66 -24.33
N VAL A 259 -14.22 -16.01 -24.36
CA VAL A 259 -14.80 -16.81 -23.27
C VAL A 259 -14.01 -16.65 -21.97
N LEU A 260 -12.67 -16.64 -22.03
CA LEU A 260 -11.85 -16.39 -20.83
C LEU A 260 -12.11 -15.00 -20.25
N GLN A 261 -12.31 -13.98 -21.09
CA GLN A 261 -12.71 -12.64 -20.64
C GLN A 261 -14.09 -12.63 -19.97
N LYS A 262 -15.04 -13.43 -20.47
CA LYS A 262 -16.35 -13.61 -19.82
C LYS A 262 -16.23 -14.26 -18.45
N ILE A 263 -15.36 -15.27 -18.30
CA ILE A 263 -15.05 -15.88 -16.99
C ILE A 263 -14.48 -14.81 -16.04
N ASN A 264 -13.45 -14.08 -16.47
CA ASN A 264 -12.79 -13.03 -15.68
C ASN A 264 -13.73 -11.90 -15.25
N SER A 265 -14.78 -11.62 -16.03
CA SER A 265 -15.76 -10.56 -15.77
C SER A 265 -17.01 -11.05 -15.02
N SER A 266 -17.10 -12.36 -14.75
CA SER A 266 -18.27 -12.98 -14.13
C SER A 266 -18.23 -12.87 -12.60
N SER A 267 -19.34 -13.27 -11.96
CA SER A 267 -19.41 -13.44 -10.51
C SER A 267 -18.80 -14.75 -10.00
N ALA A 268 -18.13 -15.55 -10.85
CA ALA A 268 -17.54 -16.84 -10.48
C ALA A 268 -16.37 -16.70 -9.47
N ASN A 269 -15.83 -15.49 -9.32
CA ASN A 269 -14.65 -15.19 -8.50
C ASN A 269 -13.40 -15.99 -8.92
N VAL A 270 -13.24 -16.21 -10.23
CA VAL A 270 -12.14 -16.96 -10.84
C VAL A 270 -11.45 -16.10 -11.88
N THR A 271 -10.12 -16.16 -11.91
CA THR A 271 -9.30 -15.64 -13.01
C THR A 271 -8.96 -16.78 -13.98
N ALA A 272 -9.17 -16.56 -15.28
CA ALA A 272 -8.90 -17.49 -16.36
C ALA A 272 -7.86 -16.91 -17.34
N VAL A 273 -6.83 -17.69 -17.66
CA VAL A 273 -5.72 -17.28 -18.52
C VAL A 273 -5.40 -18.39 -19.51
N PHE A 274 -5.14 -18.01 -20.77
CA PHE A 274 -4.55 -18.90 -21.76
C PHE A 274 -3.03 -18.73 -21.77
N ASP A 275 -2.31 -19.84 -21.63
CA ASP A 275 -0.86 -19.91 -21.77
C ASP A 275 -0.51 -20.36 -23.20
N GLN A 276 0.08 -19.46 -23.98
CA GLN A 276 0.40 -19.72 -25.38
C GLN A 276 1.54 -20.73 -25.56
N ALA A 277 2.46 -20.86 -24.60
CA ALA A 277 3.62 -21.74 -24.73
C ALA A 277 3.27 -23.20 -24.48
N SER A 278 2.28 -23.44 -23.62
CA SER A 278 1.75 -24.77 -23.31
C SER A 278 0.39 -25.05 -23.93
N GLU A 279 -0.20 -24.09 -24.65
CA GLU A 279 -1.54 -24.15 -25.24
C GLU A 279 -2.62 -24.63 -24.26
N ARG A 280 -2.60 -24.09 -23.03
CA ARG A 280 -3.50 -24.50 -21.93
C ARG A 280 -4.25 -23.33 -21.33
N VAL A 281 -5.41 -23.63 -20.77
CA VAL A 281 -6.15 -22.70 -19.92
C VAL A 281 -5.86 -23.01 -18.46
N LYS A 282 -5.63 -21.97 -17.68
CA LYS A 282 -5.53 -22.02 -16.22
C LYS A 282 -6.61 -21.16 -15.59
N LEU A 283 -7.34 -21.76 -14.66
CA LEU A 283 -8.28 -21.12 -13.76
C LEU A 283 -7.65 -21.00 -12.37
N THR A 284 -7.85 -19.85 -11.72
CA THR A 284 -7.36 -19.58 -10.36
C THR A 284 -8.48 -18.92 -9.56
N ASN A 285 -8.81 -19.45 -8.39
CA ASN A 285 -9.75 -18.80 -7.49
C ASN A 285 -9.15 -17.48 -6.98
N ASN A 286 -9.91 -16.39 -7.05
CA ASN A 286 -9.44 -15.08 -6.59
C ASN A 286 -9.42 -14.99 -5.06
N GLN A 287 -10.12 -15.89 -4.38
CA GLN A 287 -10.05 -16.05 -2.94
C GLN A 287 -8.94 -17.03 -2.58
N VAL A 288 -8.07 -16.61 -1.66
CA VAL A 288 -7.13 -17.51 -0.99
C VAL A 288 -7.90 -18.48 -0.12
N GLY A 289 -7.51 -19.74 -0.15
CA GLY A 289 -8.11 -20.78 0.66
C GLY A 289 -8.38 -22.07 -0.10
N SER A 290 -8.99 -23.01 0.60
CA SER A 290 -9.32 -24.35 0.09
C SER A 290 -10.64 -24.42 -0.69
N THR A 291 -11.25 -23.27 -1.01
CA THR A 291 -12.50 -23.22 -1.78
C THR A 291 -12.27 -23.74 -3.20
N ASP A 292 -13.04 -24.75 -3.59
CA ASP A 292 -12.91 -25.45 -4.87
C ASP A 292 -13.24 -24.55 -6.08
N ILE A 293 -12.88 -25.01 -7.28
CA ILE A 293 -13.38 -24.49 -8.56
C ILE A 293 -14.27 -25.57 -9.18
N VAL A 294 -15.57 -25.33 -9.22
CA VAL A 294 -16.56 -26.27 -9.73
C VAL A 294 -17.04 -25.83 -11.10
N ILE A 295 -16.92 -26.69 -12.11
CA ILE A 295 -17.43 -26.46 -13.46
C ILE A 295 -18.53 -27.46 -13.77
N GLU A 296 -19.70 -26.98 -14.18
CA GLU A 296 -20.90 -27.80 -14.39
C GLU A 296 -21.70 -27.35 -15.61
N ASN A 297 -22.67 -28.17 -16.02
CA ASN A 297 -23.74 -27.83 -16.96
C ASN A 297 -23.27 -27.30 -18.33
N ASP A 298 -22.15 -27.81 -18.87
CA ASP A 298 -21.66 -27.42 -20.20
C ASP A 298 -22.54 -27.97 -21.34
N THR A 299 -23.10 -27.04 -22.10
CA THR A 299 -23.88 -27.27 -23.32
C THR A 299 -23.23 -26.68 -24.57
N SER A 300 -22.15 -25.90 -24.40
CA SER A 300 -21.41 -25.29 -25.51
C SER A 300 -20.31 -26.20 -26.06
N GLY A 301 -19.82 -27.13 -25.25
CA GLY A 301 -18.68 -27.99 -25.56
C GLY A 301 -17.33 -27.33 -25.24
N PHE A 302 -17.33 -26.08 -24.76
CA PHE A 302 -16.11 -25.33 -24.45
C PHE A 302 -15.25 -26.01 -23.37
N VAL A 303 -15.86 -26.62 -22.35
CA VAL A 303 -15.11 -27.25 -21.24
C VAL A 303 -14.33 -28.47 -21.74
N SER A 304 -14.94 -29.28 -22.63
CA SER A 304 -14.29 -30.40 -23.32
C SER A 304 -13.18 -29.91 -24.25
N ALA A 305 -13.48 -28.97 -25.14
CA ALA A 305 -12.54 -28.47 -26.14
C ALA A 305 -11.33 -27.77 -25.50
N SER A 306 -11.52 -27.07 -24.37
CA SER A 306 -10.44 -26.44 -23.60
C SER A 306 -9.76 -27.39 -22.61
N LYS A 307 -10.17 -28.66 -22.56
CA LYS A 307 -9.64 -29.72 -21.69
C LYS A 307 -9.74 -29.40 -20.19
N LEU A 308 -10.69 -28.57 -19.78
CA LEU A 308 -10.93 -28.20 -18.37
C LEU A 308 -11.77 -29.25 -17.61
N THR A 309 -11.50 -30.53 -17.85
CA THR A 309 -12.22 -31.66 -17.25
C THR A 309 -11.49 -32.28 -16.05
N GLY A 310 -10.34 -31.71 -15.67
CA GLY A 310 -9.55 -32.16 -14.52
C GLY A 310 -10.14 -31.71 -13.19
N SER A 311 -9.63 -32.26 -12.08
CA SER A 311 -9.96 -31.77 -10.74
C SER A 311 -9.10 -30.56 -10.37
N ALA A 312 -9.65 -29.63 -9.59
CA ALA A 312 -8.87 -28.55 -9.06
C ALA A 312 -7.84 -29.04 -8.03
N VAL A 313 -6.71 -28.35 -7.96
CA VAL A 313 -5.76 -28.44 -6.87
C VAL A 313 -6.16 -27.42 -5.83
N LEU A 314 -6.69 -27.88 -4.71
CA LEU A 314 -7.16 -27.01 -3.64
C LEU A 314 -6.03 -26.15 -3.07
N GLY A 315 -6.35 -24.88 -2.85
CA GLY A 315 -5.49 -23.98 -2.10
C GLY A 315 -5.46 -24.33 -0.61
N GLN A 316 -4.66 -23.58 0.13
CA GLN A 316 -4.53 -23.69 1.58
C GLN A 316 -5.09 -22.45 2.24
N ASP A 317 -5.94 -22.65 3.24
CA ASP A 317 -6.38 -21.56 4.10
C ASP A 317 -5.22 -21.05 4.95
N ARG A 318 -5.29 -19.76 5.34
CA ARG A 318 -4.47 -19.28 6.45
C ARG A 318 -4.92 -20.02 7.71
N GLU A 319 -4.01 -20.32 8.62
CA GLU A 319 -4.38 -21.07 9.84
C GLU A 319 -5.36 -20.31 10.75
N ALA A 320 -5.50 -18.99 10.58
CA ALA A 320 -6.54 -18.22 11.28
C ALA A 320 -7.95 -18.44 10.71
N ASP A 321 -8.05 -18.77 9.42
CA ASP A 321 -9.28 -19.00 8.68
C ASP A 321 -9.60 -20.51 8.54
N ALA A 322 -8.61 -21.36 8.79
CA ALA A 322 -8.78 -22.80 8.85
C ALA A 322 -9.56 -23.21 10.11
N VAL A 323 -10.29 -24.32 10.01
CA VAL A 323 -10.98 -24.95 11.14
C VAL A 323 -9.99 -25.26 12.26
N LEU A 324 -10.31 -24.91 13.51
CA LEU A 324 -9.37 -25.01 14.64
C LEU A 324 -8.76 -26.41 14.80
N SER A 325 -9.55 -27.47 14.65
CA SER A 325 -9.08 -28.86 14.78
C SER A 325 -8.03 -29.28 13.75
N SER A 326 -7.92 -28.57 12.62
CA SER A 326 -6.89 -28.81 11.59
C SER A 326 -5.57 -28.10 11.88
N THR A 327 -5.55 -27.17 12.84
CA THR A 327 -4.42 -26.30 13.13
C THR A 327 -3.70 -26.74 14.39
N ASN A 328 -2.40 -27.05 14.27
CA ASN A 328 -1.61 -27.57 15.39
C ASN A 328 -1.62 -26.66 16.63
N ARG A 329 -1.68 -25.33 16.43
CA ARG A 329 -1.74 -24.35 17.52
C ARG A 329 -2.95 -24.54 18.43
N PHE A 330 -4.06 -25.06 17.91
CA PHE A 330 -5.31 -25.24 18.63
C PHE A 330 -5.61 -26.71 18.99
N SER A 331 -4.61 -27.60 18.86
CA SER A 331 -4.77 -29.05 19.12
C SER A 331 -5.20 -29.43 20.53
N ALA A 332 -4.94 -28.58 21.53
CA ALA A 332 -5.38 -28.77 22.92
C ALA A 332 -6.72 -28.08 23.23
N VAL A 333 -7.29 -27.32 22.29
CA VAL A 333 -8.55 -26.60 22.46
C VAL A 333 -9.72 -27.56 22.26
N THR A 334 -10.76 -27.40 23.08
CA THR A 334 -12.01 -28.19 22.98
C THR A 334 -13.21 -27.28 22.71
N SER A 335 -14.24 -27.81 22.05
CA SER A 335 -15.50 -27.09 21.81
C SER A 335 -16.19 -26.74 23.13
N GLY A 336 -16.84 -25.58 23.21
CA GLY A 336 -17.45 -25.12 24.45
C GLY A 336 -17.90 -23.66 24.39
N ASN A 337 -17.83 -22.96 25.52
CA ASN A 337 -18.23 -21.56 25.63
C ASN A 337 -17.07 -20.71 26.15
N LEU A 338 -16.88 -19.53 25.57
CA LEU A 338 -16.11 -18.46 26.19
C LEU A 338 -17.02 -17.62 27.06
N ARG A 339 -16.57 -17.23 28.24
CA ARG A 339 -17.22 -16.23 29.09
C ARG A 339 -16.50 -14.89 28.98
N ILE A 340 -17.16 -13.92 28.34
CA ILE A 340 -16.67 -12.55 28.21
C ILE A 340 -17.67 -11.60 28.89
N ASN A 341 -17.24 -10.91 29.94
CA ASN A 341 -18.11 -10.06 30.76
C ASN A 341 -19.42 -10.75 31.18
N SER A 342 -19.33 -12.03 31.58
CA SER A 342 -20.47 -12.89 31.97
C SER A 342 -21.42 -13.31 30.83
N ASN A 343 -21.10 -13.02 29.57
CA ASN A 343 -21.83 -13.54 28.41
C ASN A 343 -21.14 -14.78 27.85
N ASN A 344 -21.92 -15.78 27.42
CA ASN A 344 -21.41 -17.00 26.82
C ASN A 344 -21.32 -16.86 25.29
N ILE A 345 -20.18 -17.20 24.72
CA ILE A 345 -19.93 -17.28 23.28
C ILE A 345 -19.55 -18.72 22.94
N ALA A 346 -20.48 -19.48 22.36
CA ALA A 346 -20.24 -20.87 21.99
C ALA A 346 -19.31 -20.98 20.77
N PHE A 347 -18.52 -22.04 20.69
CA PHE A 347 -17.76 -22.41 19.50
C PHE A 347 -17.51 -23.92 19.40
N ASP A 348 -17.26 -24.41 18.18
CA ASP A 348 -16.96 -25.80 17.87
C ASP A 348 -15.65 -25.91 17.07
N VAL A 349 -14.66 -26.63 17.61
CA VAL A 349 -13.35 -26.79 16.96
C VAL A 349 -13.40 -27.58 15.66
N ALA A 350 -14.49 -28.32 15.40
CA ALA A 350 -14.68 -29.10 14.17
C ALA A 350 -15.26 -28.28 13.01
N SER A 351 -15.82 -27.10 13.27
CA SER A 351 -16.46 -26.26 12.24
C SER A 351 -15.99 -24.81 12.23
N ASP A 352 -15.55 -24.28 13.36
CA ASP A 352 -15.17 -22.87 13.49
C ASP A 352 -13.67 -22.68 13.27
N SER A 353 -13.33 -21.54 12.66
CA SER A 353 -11.99 -20.97 12.62
C SER A 353 -11.78 -19.95 13.75
N LEU A 354 -10.54 -19.45 13.91
CA LEU A 354 -10.27 -18.34 14.82
C LEU A 354 -10.99 -17.07 14.36
N THR A 355 -11.01 -16.82 13.06
CA THR A 355 -11.71 -15.68 12.46
C THR A 355 -13.21 -15.74 12.77
N ASP A 356 -13.84 -16.92 12.68
CA ASP A 356 -15.25 -17.10 13.05
C ASP A 356 -15.53 -16.77 14.51
N ILE A 357 -14.66 -17.21 15.42
CA ILE A 357 -14.81 -16.91 16.85
C ILE A 357 -14.67 -15.41 17.12
N ILE A 358 -13.70 -14.74 16.50
CA ILE A 358 -13.52 -13.28 16.64
C ILE A 358 -14.75 -12.55 16.12
N GLN A 359 -15.27 -12.96 14.96
CA GLN A 359 -16.48 -12.39 14.39
C GLN A 359 -17.67 -12.60 15.32
N ARG A 360 -17.85 -13.80 15.85
CA ARG A 360 -18.91 -14.13 16.80
C ARG A 360 -18.84 -13.31 18.09
N ILE A 361 -17.64 -13.02 18.60
CA ILE A 361 -17.46 -12.12 19.76
C ILE A 361 -17.96 -10.71 19.42
N ASN A 362 -17.62 -10.19 18.23
CA ASN A 362 -18.03 -8.86 17.80
C ASN A 362 -19.54 -8.77 17.54
N ASP A 363 -20.14 -9.80 16.95
CA ASP A 363 -21.57 -9.85 16.63
C ASP A 363 -22.47 -10.04 17.86
N ALA A 364 -21.92 -10.53 18.97
CA ALA A 364 -22.67 -10.71 20.20
C ALA A 364 -23.08 -9.39 20.90
N ASP A 365 -22.52 -8.24 20.47
CA ASP A 365 -22.81 -6.91 21.03
C ASP A 365 -22.70 -6.82 22.56
N ILE A 366 -21.67 -7.47 23.12
CA ILE A 366 -21.44 -7.56 24.57
C ILE A 366 -20.56 -6.43 25.13
N GLY A 367 -20.45 -5.32 24.40
CA GLY A 367 -19.64 -4.16 24.76
C GLY A 367 -18.13 -4.40 24.71
N VAL A 368 -17.68 -5.31 23.84
CA VAL A 368 -16.27 -5.55 23.55
C VAL A 368 -16.04 -5.62 22.04
N THR A 369 -14.84 -5.22 21.63
CA THR A 369 -14.31 -5.47 20.28
C THR A 369 -13.16 -6.46 20.35
N ALA A 370 -13.22 -7.53 19.56
CA ALA A 370 -12.15 -8.48 19.31
C ALA A 370 -11.53 -8.25 17.93
N THR A 371 -10.20 -8.32 17.83
CA THR A 371 -9.48 -8.14 16.56
C THR A 371 -8.28 -9.07 16.48
N LEU A 372 -8.03 -9.65 15.31
CA LEU A 372 -6.77 -10.32 14.99
C LEU A 372 -5.76 -9.28 14.47
N VAL A 373 -4.75 -8.99 15.28
CA VAL A 373 -3.68 -8.04 15.01
C VAL A 373 -2.51 -8.75 14.34
N SER A 374 -2.13 -8.27 13.16
CA SER A 374 -1.03 -8.81 12.36
C SER A 374 -1.16 -10.31 12.09
N GLU A 375 -2.40 -10.82 12.01
CA GLU A 375 -2.73 -12.24 11.78
C GLU A 375 -2.19 -13.24 12.83
N GLN A 376 -1.63 -12.73 13.93
CA GLN A 376 -0.84 -13.54 14.87
C GLN A 376 -1.19 -13.31 16.34
N LYS A 377 -1.93 -12.24 16.65
CA LYS A 377 -2.25 -11.84 18.01
C LYS A 377 -3.70 -11.42 18.12
N VAL A 378 -4.43 -11.93 19.08
CA VAL A 378 -5.78 -11.46 19.37
C VAL A 378 -5.73 -10.31 20.37
N SER A 379 -6.53 -9.28 20.14
CA SER A 379 -6.82 -8.24 21.13
C SER A 379 -8.31 -8.19 21.38
N ILE A 380 -8.70 -8.22 22.65
CA ILE A 380 -10.08 -8.03 23.09
C ILE A 380 -10.11 -6.78 23.97
N LYS A 381 -11.01 -5.86 23.70
CA LYS A 381 -11.05 -4.54 24.31
C LYS A 381 -12.47 -4.15 24.66
N ALA A 382 -12.67 -3.62 25.86
CA ALA A 382 -13.96 -3.03 26.23
C ALA A 382 -14.27 -1.81 25.36
N ASP A 383 -15.52 -1.66 24.94
CA ASP A 383 -15.94 -0.55 24.07
C ASP A 383 -16.13 0.75 24.83
N ILE A 384 -16.38 0.69 26.13
CA ILE A 384 -16.63 1.84 26.99
C ILE A 384 -15.43 2.08 27.92
N GLU A 385 -15.05 3.35 28.07
CA GLU A 385 -13.99 3.75 29.02
C GLU A 385 -14.43 3.46 30.46
N GLY A 386 -13.50 2.93 31.27
CA GLY A 386 -13.80 2.60 32.67
C GLY A 386 -14.49 1.26 32.89
N MET A 387 -15.04 0.64 31.85
CA MET A 387 -15.60 -0.70 31.98
C MET A 387 -14.48 -1.75 32.09
N PRO A 388 -14.55 -2.67 33.08
CA PRO A 388 -13.63 -3.79 33.16
C PRO A 388 -13.91 -4.80 32.05
N LEU A 389 -12.92 -5.65 31.78
CA LEU A 389 -13.05 -6.77 30.87
C LEU A 389 -12.73 -8.06 31.64
N THR A 390 -13.68 -8.97 31.76
CA THR A 390 -13.45 -10.30 32.37
C THR A 390 -13.43 -11.35 31.27
N LEU A 391 -12.36 -12.15 31.24
CA LEU A 391 -12.17 -13.26 30.31
C LEU A 391 -11.96 -14.56 31.08
N ASP A 392 -12.69 -15.59 30.66
CA ASP A 392 -12.67 -16.97 31.16
C ASP A 392 -13.08 -17.86 29.97
N ASP A 393 -12.28 -18.85 29.59
CA ASP A 393 -12.60 -19.76 28.47
C ASP A 393 -13.42 -20.99 28.87
N ASP A 394 -13.91 -21.03 30.11
CA ASP A 394 -14.70 -22.11 30.71
C ASP A 394 -14.00 -23.48 30.63
N GLY A 395 -12.67 -23.48 30.60
CA GLY A 395 -11.84 -24.69 30.53
C GLY A 395 -11.66 -25.24 29.11
N THR A 396 -12.04 -24.49 28.07
CA THR A 396 -11.83 -24.90 26.68
C THR A 396 -10.37 -24.86 26.25
N GLY A 397 -9.51 -24.12 26.96
CA GLY A 397 -8.09 -23.94 26.64
C GLY A 397 -7.82 -22.97 25.49
N LEU A 398 -8.86 -22.30 24.96
CA LEU A 398 -8.71 -21.34 23.87
C LEU A 398 -7.86 -20.14 24.30
N PHE A 399 -8.07 -19.53 25.47
CA PHE A 399 -7.31 -18.33 25.82
C PHE A 399 -5.82 -18.62 26.04
N ASP A 400 -5.49 -19.80 26.57
CA ASP A 400 -4.12 -20.30 26.62
C ASP A 400 -3.52 -20.47 25.22
N ALA A 401 -4.26 -21.07 24.28
CA ALA A 401 -3.84 -21.18 22.88
C ALA A 401 -3.70 -19.81 22.20
N LEU A 402 -4.45 -18.79 22.62
CA LEU A 402 -4.30 -17.40 22.16
C LEU A 402 -3.20 -16.62 22.89
N ASN A 403 -2.50 -17.21 23.86
CA ASN A 403 -1.56 -16.53 24.76
C ASN A 403 -2.19 -15.35 25.52
N ILE A 404 -3.49 -15.44 25.84
CA ILE A 404 -4.26 -14.46 26.61
C ILE A 404 -4.42 -15.00 28.03
N VAL A 405 -4.13 -14.17 29.03
CA VAL A 405 -4.24 -14.56 30.43
C VAL A 405 -5.67 -14.36 30.91
N GLU A 406 -6.32 -15.42 31.37
CA GLU A 406 -7.64 -15.31 31.99
C GLU A 406 -7.59 -14.54 33.30
N LYS A 407 -8.40 -13.49 33.38
CA LYS A 407 -8.60 -12.66 34.57
C LYS A 407 -9.59 -11.52 34.29
N LYS A 408 -9.86 -10.77 35.35
CA LYS A 408 -10.42 -9.42 35.25
C LYS A 408 -9.32 -8.41 34.90
N TYR A 409 -9.51 -7.71 33.79
CA TYR A 409 -8.69 -6.59 33.32
C TYR A 409 -9.36 -5.27 33.71
N GLU A 410 -8.68 -4.49 34.53
CA GLU A 410 -9.19 -3.18 34.95
C GLU A 410 -8.86 -2.08 33.92
N ALA A 411 -9.73 -1.09 33.85
CA ALA A 411 -9.49 0.13 33.11
C ALA A 411 -8.27 0.88 33.66
N LYS A 412 -7.36 1.32 32.78
CA LYS A 412 -6.17 2.09 33.20
C LYS A 412 -6.58 3.51 33.56
N ILE A 413 -6.48 3.88 34.84
CA ILE A 413 -6.68 5.25 35.31
C ILE A 413 -5.34 6.00 35.22
N ARG A 414 -5.33 7.17 34.58
CA ARG A 414 -4.17 8.08 34.57
C ARG A 414 -4.59 9.42 35.15
N THR A 415 -3.88 9.88 36.17
CA THR A 415 -4.03 11.20 36.78
C THR A 415 -2.86 12.09 36.35
N GLY A 416 -3.13 13.32 35.95
CA GLY A 416 -2.08 14.26 35.51
C GLY A 416 -2.57 15.70 35.38
N ALA A 417 -1.69 16.62 34.98
CA ALA A 417 -2.07 18.01 34.76
C ALA A 417 -2.96 18.15 33.50
N PRO A 418 -4.03 18.99 33.54
CA PRO A 418 -4.87 19.26 32.38
C PRO A 418 -4.06 19.74 31.17
N ARG A 419 -4.42 19.22 29.97
CA ARG A 419 -3.75 19.54 28.70
C ARG A 419 -3.56 21.05 28.50
N GLN A 420 -4.61 21.83 28.72
CA GLN A 420 -4.60 23.29 28.56
C GLN A 420 -3.58 23.95 29.49
N ARG A 421 -3.64 23.64 30.78
CA ARG A 421 -2.72 24.17 31.80
C ARG A 421 -1.26 23.86 31.46
N THR A 422 -0.97 22.64 31.00
CA THR A 422 0.39 22.27 30.60
C THR A 422 0.89 23.10 29.41
N TYR A 423 0.02 23.41 28.44
CA TYR A 423 0.39 24.31 27.34
C TYR A 423 0.58 25.76 27.80
N ASP A 424 -0.27 26.23 28.71
CA ASP A 424 -0.16 27.60 29.23
C ASP A 424 1.15 27.79 30.01
N ILE A 425 1.54 26.79 30.81
CA ILE A 425 2.84 26.75 31.50
C ILE A 425 3.99 26.75 30.48
N ALA A 426 3.93 25.89 29.46
CA ALA A 426 4.97 25.81 28.42
C ALA A 426 5.14 27.14 27.67
N ASN A 427 4.02 27.76 27.25
CA ASN A 427 4.04 29.03 26.52
C ASN A 427 4.64 30.17 27.37
N LYS A 428 4.29 30.23 28.66
CA LYS A 428 4.82 31.25 29.57
C LYS A 428 6.30 31.02 29.86
N LEU A 429 6.73 29.76 29.98
CA LEU A 429 8.13 29.42 30.19
C LEU A 429 9.00 29.75 28.96
N GLU A 430 8.52 29.45 27.75
CA GLU A 430 9.17 29.88 26.49
C GLU A 430 9.31 31.41 26.43
N ARG A 431 8.28 32.16 26.85
CA ARG A 431 8.34 33.62 26.93
C ARG A 431 9.40 34.09 27.93
N SER A 432 9.44 33.50 29.14
CA SER A 432 10.47 33.79 30.15
C SER A 432 11.88 33.54 29.61
N VAL A 433 12.09 32.37 28.98
CA VAL A 433 13.38 31.96 28.42
C VAL A 433 13.81 32.87 27.28
N ARG A 434 12.88 33.29 26.41
CA ARG A 434 13.17 34.27 25.36
C ARG A 434 13.64 35.60 25.94
N TYR A 435 12.94 36.16 26.94
CA TYR A 435 13.36 37.40 27.58
C TYR A 435 14.72 37.25 28.28
N LEU A 436 15.00 36.09 28.89
CA LEU A 436 16.31 35.77 29.43
C LEU A 436 17.39 35.75 28.33
N ASN A 437 17.18 35.02 27.24
CA ASN A 437 18.11 34.98 26.11
C ASN A 437 18.37 36.35 25.50
N GLU A 438 17.34 37.19 25.41
CA GLU A 438 17.46 38.58 24.94
C GLU A 438 18.28 39.47 25.88
N ILE A 439 18.23 39.24 27.20
CA ILE A 439 19.13 39.90 28.17
C ILE A 439 20.59 39.46 27.93
N PHE A 440 20.79 38.22 27.48
CA PHE A 440 22.11 37.62 27.25
C PHE A 440 22.65 37.77 25.82
N ASP A 441 21.90 38.33 24.87
CA ASP A 441 22.29 38.38 23.45
C ASP A 441 23.51 39.32 23.25
N PRO A 442 24.68 38.77 22.86
CA PRO A 442 25.90 39.54 22.67
C PRO A 442 25.84 40.49 21.47
N LEU A 443 24.85 40.38 20.59
CA LEU A 443 24.64 41.32 19.47
C LEU A 443 23.86 42.57 19.88
N THR A 444 23.16 42.54 21.00
CA THR A 444 22.46 43.71 21.56
C THR A 444 23.23 44.39 22.69
N ASN A 445 24.19 43.67 23.28
CA ASN A 445 25.07 44.19 24.33
C ASN A 445 26.47 44.33 23.75
N ASP A 446 26.88 45.54 23.39
CA ASP A 446 28.28 45.81 23.04
C ASP A 446 29.16 45.31 24.20
N ASN A 447 30.18 44.50 23.88
CA ASN A 447 30.92 43.68 24.84
C ASN A 447 31.84 44.49 25.79
N SER A 448 31.58 45.79 25.98
CA SER A 448 32.17 46.64 27.01
C SER A 448 31.33 46.65 28.30
N ALA A 449 31.14 45.44 28.84
CA ALA A 449 30.92 45.11 30.25
C ALA A 449 30.36 46.21 31.17
N SER A 450 29.03 46.29 31.33
CA SER A 450 28.51 46.74 32.62
C SER A 450 28.76 45.60 33.64
N PRO A 451 29.57 45.80 34.71
CA PRO A 451 29.91 44.75 35.67
C PRO A 451 28.68 44.10 36.33
N SER A 452 27.54 44.79 36.27
CA SER A 452 26.24 44.37 36.77
C SER A 452 25.63 43.23 35.93
N LEU A 453 25.69 43.29 34.60
CA LEU A 453 25.17 42.25 33.70
C LEU A 453 25.99 40.97 33.75
N ALA A 454 27.32 41.09 33.87
CA ALA A 454 28.20 39.95 34.08
C ALA A 454 27.90 39.23 35.42
N LYS A 455 27.59 40.00 36.47
CA LYS A 455 27.13 39.45 37.77
C LYS A 455 25.76 38.80 37.68
N LEU A 456 24.77 39.44 37.03
CA LEU A 456 23.45 38.84 36.80
C LEU A 456 23.56 37.53 36.03
N ARG A 457 24.39 37.50 34.98
CA ARG A 457 24.71 36.28 34.23
C ARG A 457 25.35 35.23 35.12
N GLY A 458 26.34 35.59 35.94
CA GLY A 458 26.96 34.68 36.90
C GLY A 458 25.97 34.10 37.92
N SER A 459 25.09 34.94 38.48
CA SER A 459 24.05 34.55 39.44
C SER A 459 22.98 33.66 38.81
N LEU A 460 22.54 33.95 37.58
CA LEU A 460 21.58 33.12 36.85
C LEU A 460 22.22 31.78 36.44
N LEU A 461 23.47 31.78 35.98
CA LEU A 461 24.21 30.55 35.68
C LEU A 461 24.42 29.67 36.93
N ALA A 462 24.70 30.28 38.09
CA ALA A 462 24.82 29.58 39.36
C ALA A 462 23.47 29.00 39.81
N ALA A 463 22.39 29.78 39.69
CA ALA A 463 21.01 29.33 39.93
C ALA A 463 20.65 28.12 39.04
N PHE A 464 20.99 28.16 37.75
CA PHE A 464 20.75 27.05 36.82
C PHE A 464 21.59 25.80 37.13
N ARG A 465 22.84 25.96 37.60
CA ARG A 465 23.68 24.82 38.00
C ARG A 465 23.24 24.17 39.31
N ASN A 466 22.73 24.95 40.26
CA ASN A 466 22.30 24.45 41.58
C ASN A 466 20.93 23.75 41.54
N GLU A 467 20.03 24.16 40.63
CA GLU A 467 18.71 23.53 40.40
C GLU A 467 18.77 22.36 39.39
N ALA A 468 19.97 22.00 38.93
CA ALA A 468 20.18 20.88 38.03
C ALA A 468 20.83 19.65 38.72
N PRO A 469 20.23 19.04 39.77
CA PRO A 469 20.57 17.68 40.11
C PRO A 469 19.83 16.73 39.15
N GLU A 470 20.59 15.87 38.45
CA GLU A 470 20.14 14.73 37.64
C GLU A 470 18.84 14.94 36.82
N GLY A 471 18.93 15.70 35.73
CA GLY A 471 17.91 15.65 34.66
C GLY A 471 17.33 17.01 34.22
N SER A 472 18.16 18.00 33.91
CA SER A 472 17.68 19.22 33.22
C SER A 472 16.97 18.91 31.89
N THR A 473 17.37 17.83 31.20
CA THR A 473 16.64 17.27 30.05
C THR A 473 15.26 16.72 30.42
N ALA A 474 15.01 16.29 31.66
CA ALA A 474 13.73 15.73 32.09
C ALA A 474 12.61 16.78 32.16
N LEU A 475 12.93 18.06 32.38
CA LEU A 475 11.95 19.15 32.33
C LEU A 475 11.72 19.68 30.90
N GLY A 476 12.42 19.17 29.88
CA GLY A 476 12.39 19.72 28.52
C GLY A 476 13.11 21.07 28.40
N LEU A 477 14.07 21.34 29.30
CA LEU A 477 14.93 22.53 29.27
C LEU A 477 16.35 22.12 28.92
N SER A 478 16.95 22.76 27.91
CA SER A 478 18.37 22.55 27.60
C SER A 478 19.16 23.83 27.80
N PHE A 479 20.38 23.67 28.31
CA PHE A 479 21.26 24.78 28.70
C PHE A 479 22.57 24.67 27.93
N ALA A 480 22.95 25.74 27.22
CA ALA A 480 24.21 25.83 26.50
C ALA A 480 25.17 26.78 27.24
N LEU A 481 25.69 26.32 28.37
CA LEU A 481 26.43 27.17 29.32
C LEU A 481 27.88 27.48 28.90
N ASP A 482 28.45 26.70 27.98
CA ASP A 482 29.90 26.73 27.65
C ASP A 482 30.23 27.32 26.27
N ALA A 483 29.26 27.86 25.53
CA ALA A 483 29.46 28.38 24.18
C ALA A 483 29.31 29.92 24.13
N PRO A 484 30.39 30.71 23.95
CA PRO A 484 30.32 32.17 23.95
C PRO A 484 29.59 32.78 22.74
N LEU A 485 29.21 31.98 21.73
CA LEU A 485 28.66 32.45 20.44
C LEU A 485 27.26 31.90 20.10
N ARG A 486 26.57 31.22 21.01
CA ARG A 486 25.21 30.74 20.72
C ARG A 486 24.17 31.84 20.95
N ARG A 487 23.24 31.96 19.99
CA ARG A 487 22.14 32.95 20.01
C ARG A 487 21.16 32.74 21.18
N ASN A 488 21.02 31.51 21.66
CA ASN A 488 20.18 31.14 22.80
C ASN A 488 21.03 30.40 23.85
N MET A 489 20.98 30.84 25.09
CA MET A 489 21.67 30.22 26.24
C MET A 489 20.81 29.13 26.89
N ILE A 490 19.49 29.26 26.77
CA ILE A 490 18.48 28.33 27.28
C ILE A 490 17.51 28.03 26.14
N ASP A 491 17.14 26.77 25.97
CA ASP A 491 16.14 26.33 25.00
C ASP A 491 15.05 25.47 25.66
N VAL A 492 13.84 25.52 25.12
CA VAL A 492 12.67 24.82 25.66
C VAL A 492 12.13 23.86 24.62
N ASP A 493 12.25 22.54 24.85
CA ASP A 493 11.53 21.55 24.08
C ASP A 493 10.09 21.43 24.59
N ARG A 494 9.19 22.13 23.90
CA ARG A 494 7.75 22.13 24.22
C ARG A 494 7.14 20.73 24.25
N ARG A 495 7.58 19.84 23.36
CA ARG A 495 7.00 18.49 23.22
C ARG A 495 7.42 17.60 24.39
N GLU A 496 8.67 17.65 24.77
CA GLU A 496 9.17 16.91 25.94
C GLU A 496 8.60 17.49 27.24
N LEU A 497 8.62 18.82 27.39
CA LEU A 497 8.10 19.52 28.56
C LEU A 497 6.61 19.21 28.79
N THR A 498 5.78 19.28 27.75
CA THR A 498 4.35 18.98 27.88
C THR A 498 4.06 17.49 28.11
N GLN A 499 4.88 16.58 27.60
CA GLN A 499 4.75 15.15 27.88
C GLN A 499 5.16 14.81 29.31
N TYR A 500 6.28 15.36 29.78
CA TYR A 500 6.78 15.13 31.13
C TYR A 500 5.82 15.70 32.18
N ALA A 501 5.35 16.94 32.00
CA ALA A 501 4.38 17.57 32.89
C ALA A 501 3.03 16.83 32.98
N ARG A 502 2.61 16.14 31.91
CA ARG A 502 1.41 15.29 31.94
C ARG A 502 1.63 13.97 32.66
N ARG A 503 2.84 13.40 32.60
CA ARG A 503 3.18 12.11 33.22
C ARG A 503 3.61 12.25 34.69
N ASN A 504 4.25 13.36 35.04
CA ASN A 504 4.90 13.59 36.33
C ASN A 504 4.50 14.95 36.92
N ALA A 505 3.20 15.26 36.98
CA ALA A 505 2.70 16.60 37.31
C ALA A 505 3.25 17.16 38.63
N THR A 506 3.37 16.33 39.67
CA THR A 506 3.91 16.73 40.98
C THR A 506 5.40 17.08 40.91
N SER A 507 6.22 16.18 40.35
CA SER A 507 7.67 16.39 40.22
C SER A 507 7.98 17.55 39.27
N PHE A 508 7.21 17.68 38.19
CA PHE A 508 7.29 18.82 37.26
C PHE A 508 6.97 20.13 37.97
N GLY A 509 5.91 20.18 38.79
CA GLY A 509 5.54 21.38 39.53
C GLY A 509 6.58 21.79 40.57
N LEU A 510 7.14 20.83 41.31
CA LEU A 510 8.20 21.09 42.28
C LEU A 510 9.49 21.60 41.60
N GLY A 511 9.92 20.94 40.52
CA GLY A 511 11.11 21.36 39.77
C GLY A 511 10.96 22.75 39.15
N LEU A 512 9.80 23.05 38.57
CA LEU A 512 9.55 24.35 37.95
C LEU A 512 9.41 25.48 38.99
N ALA A 513 8.88 25.18 40.19
CA ALA A 513 8.82 26.13 41.30
C ALA A 513 10.21 26.45 41.86
N GLY A 514 11.09 25.43 42.00
CA GLY A 514 12.50 25.61 42.36
C GLY A 514 13.23 26.50 41.35
N PHE A 515 13.08 26.19 40.06
CA PHE A 515 13.61 27.00 38.96
C PHE A 515 13.13 28.46 38.99
N SER A 516 11.82 28.69 39.17
CA SER A 516 11.21 30.02 39.31
C SER A 516 11.75 30.80 40.51
N SER A 517 11.91 30.13 41.66
CA SER A 517 12.51 30.71 42.87
C SER A 517 13.96 31.13 42.64
N SER A 518 14.76 30.25 42.04
CA SER A 518 16.19 30.46 41.78
C SER A 518 16.45 31.61 40.78
N ILE A 519 15.63 31.76 39.73
CA ILE A 519 15.71 32.93 38.84
C ILE A 519 15.37 34.23 39.58
N ARG A 520 14.30 34.24 40.38
CA ARG A 520 13.91 35.43 41.16
C ARG A 520 14.97 35.82 42.18
N GLY A 521 15.61 34.85 42.83
CA GLY A 521 16.73 35.10 43.75
C GLY A 521 17.90 35.79 43.04
N ALA A 522 18.27 35.32 41.85
CA ALA A 522 19.33 35.93 41.04
C ALA A 522 18.97 37.36 40.57
N ILE A 523 17.74 37.57 40.12
CA ILE A 523 17.24 38.90 39.73
C ILE A 523 17.18 39.85 40.93
N GLY A 524 16.69 39.38 42.09
CA GLY A 524 16.59 40.18 43.31
C GLY A 524 17.97 40.61 43.82
N ALA A 525 18.97 39.72 43.76
CA ALA A 525 20.36 40.06 44.09
C ALA A 525 20.93 41.14 43.15
N TYR A 526 20.60 41.09 41.86
CA TYR A 526 20.98 42.14 40.90
C TYR A 526 20.29 43.48 41.20
N GLN A 527 18.98 43.47 41.41
CA GLN A 527 18.20 44.68 41.72
C GLN A 527 18.65 45.32 43.04
N ALA A 528 18.97 44.53 44.07
CA ALA A 528 19.48 45.05 45.34
C ALA A 528 20.87 45.70 45.23
N GLN A 529 21.70 45.21 44.30
CA GLN A 529 23.07 45.71 44.11
C GLN A 529 23.16 46.92 43.17
N PHE A 530 22.18 47.11 42.27
CA PHE A 530 22.25 48.11 41.19
C PHE A 530 20.98 48.96 40.97
N GLY A 531 19.85 48.63 41.59
CA GLY A 531 18.54 49.29 41.36
C GLY A 531 18.27 50.56 42.17
N GLY A 532 19.24 51.03 42.97
CA GLY A 532 19.10 52.23 43.79
C GLY A 532 19.50 53.51 43.05
N SER A 533 18.74 53.95 42.04
CA SER A 533 18.71 55.37 41.58
C SER A 533 17.74 55.59 40.41
N ASP A 534 16.42 55.43 40.62
CA ASP A 534 15.43 56.32 39.98
C ASP A 534 14.00 56.10 40.51
N SER A 535 13.79 56.45 41.79
CA SER A 535 12.45 56.66 42.35
C SER A 535 12.05 58.13 42.19
N GLY A 536 12.10 58.65 40.96
CA GLY A 536 12.20 60.10 40.77
C GLY A 536 11.64 60.71 39.49
N VAL A 537 10.88 60.01 38.64
CA VAL A 537 10.08 60.69 37.59
C VAL A 537 8.73 59.99 37.42
N MET A 538 7.75 60.48 38.18
CA MET A 538 6.34 60.38 37.81
C MET A 538 6.12 61.12 36.48
N VAL A 539 6.05 60.39 35.37
CA VAL A 539 5.37 60.91 34.17
C VAL A 539 3.88 60.74 34.38
N ASN A 540 3.34 61.81 34.95
CA ASN A 540 1.97 62.28 34.95
C ASN A 540 1.13 61.74 33.77
N THR A 541 0.24 60.80 34.07
CA THR A 541 -0.94 60.50 33.26
C THR A 541 -1.90 61.68 33.36
N ARG A 542 -2.17 62.35 32.23
CA ARG A 542 -3.36 63.20 32.08
C ARG A 542 -4.08 62.90 30.75
N ALA A 543 -5.38 62.62 30.95
CA ALA A 543 -6.55 62.65 30.06
C ALA A 543 -6.56 61.70 28.87
#